data_AF-A0A432QVW4-F1
#
_entry.id   AF-A0A432QVW4-F1
#
_cell.length_a   1.000
_cell.length_b   1.000
_cell.length_c   1.000
_cell.angle_alpha   90.00
_cell.angle_beta   90.00
_cell.angle_gamma   90.00
#
_symmetry.space_group_name_H-M   'P 1'
#
loop_
_entity.id
_entity.type
_entity.pdbx_description
1 polymer ?
#
loop_
_entity_poly.entity_id
_entity_poly.type
_entity_poly.pdbx_seq_one_letter_code
_entity_poly.pdbx_strand_id
1 'polypeptide(L)'
;MNDFFGHSWSNRLSLLLCFVFIAGCHDSATSADPVEQFTGAHTRVVWIQEQGKGADSFAFGDNFKLVGFDSRDGKKERYLLDEVGNFFKPILTPDGKQVV
;
A
#
# COMPACT_ATOMS: atom_id res chain seq x y z
N MET A 1 0.87 30.89 -65.66
CA MET A 1 0.59 29.44 -65.72
C MET A 1 1.49 28.80 -64.66
N ASN A 2 0.90 28.50 -63.48
CA ASN A 2 1.27 27.44 -62.53
C ASN A 2 2.71 27.41 -61.95
N ASP A 3 2.98 27.14 -60.66
CA ASP A 3 2.18 26.93 -59.43
C ASP A 3 3.06 27.32 -58.21
N PHE A 4 2.59 27.77 -57.03
CA PHE A 4 1.69 27.24 -55.98
C PHE A 4 2.36 26.28 -54.95
N PHE A 5 2.08 26.51 -53.64
CA PHE A 5 2.62 25.82 -52.43
C PHE A 5 4.12 26.01 -52.12
N GLY A 6 4.59 26.12 -50.86
CA GLY A 6 3.89 26.22 -49.57
C GLY A 6 4.89 26.15 -48.39
N HIS A 7 4.97 27.20 -47.55
CA HIS A 7 5.86 27.24 -46.37
C HIS A 7 5.06 27.55 -45.09
N SER A 8 4.38 26.53 -44.55
CA SER A 8 3.67 26.63 -43.27
C SER A 8 3.49 25.25 -42.61
N TRP A 9 4.58 24.53 -42.34
CA TRP A 9 4.50 23.25 -41.61
C TRP A 9 5.64 22.94 -40.61
N SER A 10 6.70 23.75 -40.49
CA SER A 10 7.76 23.49 -39.50
C SER A 10 7.42 23.91 -38.06
N ASN A 11 6.68 25.01 -37.86
CA ASN A 11 6.48 25.61 -36.52
C ASN A 11 5.43 24.93 -35.64
N ARG A 12 4.65 23.95 -36.14
CA ARG A 12 3.62 23.27 -35.33
C ARG A 12 4.09 21.98 -34.66
N LEU A 13 5.21 21.39 -35.09
CA LEU A 13 5.73 20.15 -34.50
C LEU A 13 6.51 20.37 -33.21
N SER A 14 7.23 21.50 -33.10
CA SER A 14 8.12 21.78 -31.96
C SER A 14 7.36 22.04 -30.64
N LEU A 15 6.18 22.69 -30.71
CA LEU A 15 5.36 22.99 -29.52
C LEU A 15 4.69 21.76 -28.91
N LEU A 16 4.43 20.71 -29.70
CA LEU A 16 3.82 19.46 -29.20
C LEU A 16 4.80 18.60 -28.41
N LEU A 17 6.11 18.67 -28.69
CA LEU A 17 7.11 17.89 -27.96
C LEU A 17 7.29 18.37 -26.50
N CYS A 18 7.15 19.67 -26.24
CA CYS A 18 7.28 20.23 -24.90
C CYS A 18 6.13 19.81 -23.95
N PHE A 19 4.93 19.55 -24.46
CA PHE A 19 3.79 19.14 -23.64
C PHE A 19 3.88 17.69 -23.15
N VAL A 20 4.64 16.82 -23.83
CA VAL A 20 4.78 15.41 -23.46
C VAL A 20 5.76 15.21 -22.30
N PHE A 21 6.77 16.08 -22.16
CA PHE A 21 7.82 15.91 -21.13
C PHE A 21 7.42 16.38 -19.72
N ILE A 22 6.47 17.31 -19.58
CA ILE A 22 6.08 17.83 -18.25
C ILE A 22 5.16 16.85 -17.50
N ALA A 23 4.46 15.96 -18.21
CA ALA A 23 3.58 14.95 -17.62
C ALA A 23 4.32 13.70 -17.06
N GLY A 24 5.63 13.58 -17.31
CA GLY A 24 6.42 12.41 -16.94
C GLY A 24 6.92 12.40 -15.49
N CYS A 25 7.06 13.57 -14.86
CA CYS A 25 7.46 13.68 -13.46
C CYS A 25 6.24 13.74 -12.54
N HIS A 26 5.47 12.65 -12.49
CA HIS A 26 4.80 12.32 -11.24
C HIS A 26 5.91 11.94 -10.26
N ASP A 27 6.31 12.92 -9.44
CA ASP A 27 7.09 12.66 -8.25
C ASP A 27 6.20 11.83 -7.32
N SER A 28 6.22 10.52 -7.51
CA SER A 28 5.77 9.54 -6.54
C SER A 28 6.75 9.55 -5.38
N ALA A 29 6.84 10.71 -4.71
CA ALA A 29 7.24 10.79 -3.33
C ALA A 29 6.26 9.86 -2.60
N THR A 30 6.70 8.62 -2.38
CA THR A 30 5.95 7.62 -1.63
C THR A 30 5.80 8.19 -0.24
N SER A 31 4.70 8.90 -0.01
CA SER A 31 4.37 9.48 1.29
C SER A 31 4.45 8.33 2.27
N ALA A 32 5.36 8.42 3.24
CA ALA A 32 5.50 7.40 4.27
C ALA A 32 4.11 7.09 4.82
N ASP A 33 3.78 5.80 4.98
CA ASP A 33 2.43 5.42 5.42
C ASP A 33 2.11 6.20 6.71
N PRO A 34 0.88 6.74 6.88
CA PRO A 34 0.56 7.59 8.01
C PRO A 34 0.90 6.99 9.38
N VAL A 35 0.91 5.65 9.49
CA VAL A 35 1.38 4.94 10.69
C VAL A 35 2.88 5.15 10.92
N GLU A 36 3.70 5.02 9.88
CA GLU A 36 5.16 5.24 9.95
C GLU A 36 5.51 6.73 10.15
N GLN A 37 4.70 7.65 9.62
CA GLN A 37 4.80 9.08 9.95
C GLN A 37 4.50 9.33 11.45
N PHE A 38 3.54 8.61 12.03
CA PHE A 38 3.15 8.75 13.44
C PHE A 38 4.16 8.10 14.41
N THR A 39 4.67 6.91 14.09
CA THR A 39 5.61 6.17 14.95
C THR A 39 7.08 6.54 14.73
N GLY A 40 7.41 7.15 13.58
CA GLY A 40 8.78 7.48 13.17
C GLY A 40 9.62 6.28 12.71
N ALA A 41 9.02 5.10 12.51
CA ALA A 41 9.74 3.87 12.16
C ALA A 41 8.89 2.85 11.39
N HIS A 42 9.55 1.86 10.78
CA HIS A 42 8.88 0.69 10.20
C HIS A 42 7.97 0.05 11.25
N THR A 43 6.66 0.10 11.02
CA THR A 43 5.68 -0.41 11.98
C THR A 43 5.06 -1.69 11.46
N ARG A 44 5.05 -2.71 12.31
CA ARG A 44 4.30 -3.95 12.11
C ARG A 44 3.44 -4.19 13.33
N VAL A 45 2.21 -4.64 13.10
CA VAL A 45 1.27 -4.99 14.17
C VAL A 45 0.62 -6.31 13.81
N VAL A 46 0.46 -7.18 14.79
CA VAL A 46 -0.27 -8.44 14.70
C VAL A 46 -1.25 -8.53 15.86
N TRP A 47 -2.47 -8.99 15.58
CA TRP A 47 -3.52 -9.15 16.59
C TRP A 47 -4.51 -10.23 16.17
N ILE A 48 -5.45 -10.51 17.06
CA ILE A 48 -6.57 -11.42 16.81
C ILE A 48 -7.88 -10.65 16.73
N GLN A 49 -8.78 -11.10 15.87
CA GLN A 49 -10.13 -10.56 15.73
C GLN A 49 -11.14 -11.67 15.96
N GLU A 50 -11.98 -11.54 17.01
CA GLU A 50 -13.09 -12.46 17.26
C GLU A 50 -14.06 -12.43 16.08
N GLN A 51 -14.44 -13.60 15.56
CA GLN A 51 -15.41 -13.75 14.47
C GLN A 51 -16.85 -13.96 15.01
N GLY A 52 -17.07 -13.69 16.29
CA GLY A 52 -18.32 -13.94 17.02
C GLY A 52 -19.13 -12.68 17.27
N LYS A 53 -19.60 -12.51 18.51
CA LYS A 53 -20.41 -11.36 18.95
C LYS A 53 -19.66 -10.38 19.87
N GLY A 54 -18.34 -10.55 20.01
CA GLY A 54 -17.51 -9.78 20.94
C GLY A 54 -17.57 -10.31 22.38
N ALA A 55 -17.85 -11.61 22.55
CA ALA A 55 -18.08 -12.23 23.86
C ALA A 55 -16.84 -12.90 24.48
N ASP A 56 -15.77 -13.12 23.71
CA ASP A 56 -14.53 -13.76 24.15
C ASP A 56 -13.36 -12.77 24.11
N SER A 57 -13.48 -11.68 24.86
CA SER A 57 -12.48 -10.60 24.91
C SER A 57 -11.12 -11.03 25.47
N PHE A 58 -11.03 -12.22 26.06
CA PHE A 58 -9.80 -12.80 26.59
C PHE A 58 -9.24 -13.92 25.70
N ALA A 59 -9.91 -14.26 24.60
CA ALA A 59 -9.52 -15.27 23.62
C ALA A 59 -9.18 -16.65 24.19
N PHE A 60 -10.12 -17.19 24.98
CA PHE A 60 -10.05 -18.56 25.50
C PHE A 60 -10.54 -19.61 24.49
N GLY A 61 -11.41 -19.23 23.54
CA GLY A 61 -11.92 -20.08 22.48
C GLY A 61 -11.04 -20.09 21.22
N ASP A 62 -11.58 -20.59 20.12
CA ASP A 62 -10.89 -20.80 18.84
C ASP A 62 -11.54 -20.03 17.66
N ASN A 63 -12.49 -19.13 17.94
CA ASN A 63 -13.22 -18.39 16.90
C ASN A 63 -12.52 -17.06 16.50
N PHE A 64 -11.22 -17.11 16.20
CA PHE A 64 -10.42 -15.92 15.88
C PHE A 64 -9.81 -15.97 14.47
N LYS A 65 -9.69 -14.79 13.87
CA LYS A 65 -8.80 -14.52 12.73
C LYS A 65 -7.49 -13.92 13.21
N LEU A 66 -6.37 -14.39 12.66
CA LEU A 66 -5.07 -13.74 12.80
C LEU A 66 -4.98 -12.59 11.78
N VAL A 67 -4.78 -11.37 12.28
CA VAL A 67 -4.76 -10.13 11.49
C VAL A 67 -3.39 -9.48 11.57
N GLY A 68 -2.93 -8.86 10.48
CA GLY A 68 -1.66 -8.15 10.44
C GLY A 68 -1.64 -6.90 9.57
N PHE A 69 -0.69 -6.03 9.87
CA PHE A 69 -0.36 -4.80 9.16
C PHE A 69 1.17 -4.59 9.13
N ASP A 70 1.69 -4.07 8.01
CA ASP A 70 3.09 -3.66 7.81
C ASP A 70 3.09 -2.33 7.05
N SER A 71 3.73 -1.28 7.60
CA SER A 71 3.73 0.07 7.00
C SER A 71 4.44 0.20 5.66
N ARG A 72 5.16 -0.83 5.20
CA ARG A 72 6.02 -0.77 4.01
C ARG A 72 5.74 -1.84 2.96
N ASP A 73 4.87 -2.82 3.22
CA ASP A 73 4.55 -3.86 2.23
C ASP A 73 3.50 -3.44 1.20
N GLY A 74 2.97 -2.21 1.32
CA GLY A 74 1.97 -1.61 0.43
C GLY A 74 0.55 -2.17 0.61
N LYS A 75 0.36 -3.15 1.49
CA LYS A 75 -0.93 -3.72 1.83
C LYS A 75 -1.47 -3.00 3.06
N LYS A 76 -2.80 -3.05 3.24
CA LYS A 76 -3.44 -2.58 4.47
C LYS A 76 -3.62 -3.74 5.44
N GLU A 77 -4.43 -3.51 6.48
CA GLU A 77 -4.94 -4.56 7.35
C GLU A 77 -5.47 -5.75 6.52
N ARG A 78 -5.14 -6.96 6.96
CA ARG A 78 -5.52 -8.20 6.29
C ARG A 78 -5.46 -9.38 7.24
N TYR A 79 -6.19 -10.44 6.91
CA TYR A 79 -5.96 -11.74 7.50
C TYR A 79 -4.63 -12.32 7.04
N LEU A 80 -3.91 -12.98 7.94
CA LEU A 80 -2.65 -13.67 7.66
C LEU A 80 -2.85 -15.16 7.35
N LEU A 81 -4.03 -15.71 7.70
CA LEU A 81 -4.42 -17.12 7.55
C LEU A 81 -5.88 -17.24 7.09
N ASP A 82 -6.17 -18.26 6.30
CA ASP A 82 -7.49 -18.49 5.67
C ASP A 82 -8.46 -19.23 6.61
N GLU A 83 -7.93 -19.98 7.58
CA GLU A 83 -8.66 -20.65 8.64
C GLU A 83 -9.11 -19.70 9.77
N VAL A 84 -10.02 -20.19 10.62
CA VAL A 84 -10.37 -19.61 11.92
C VAL A 84 -9.81 -20.56 12.98
N GLY A 85 -9.21 -20.04 14.05
CA GLY A 85 -8.56 -20.86 15.07
C GLY A 85 -8.16 -20.09 16.34
N ASN A 86 -7.55 -20.78 17.30
CA ASN A 86 -6.98 -20.14 18.48
C ASN A 86 -5.62 -19.48 18.13
N PHE A 87 -5.72 -18.17 17.92
CA PHE A 87 -4.70 -17.13 17.78
C PHE A 87 -3.97 -16.65 19.05
N PHE A 88 -4.08 -17.29 20.21
CA PHE A 88 -3.88 -16.59 21.49
C PHE A 88 -2.47 -15.98 21.66
N LYS A 89 -2.44 -14.65 21.86
CA LYS A 89 -1.23 -13.82 22.05
C LYS A 89 -0.19 -13.99 20.93
N PRO A 90 -0.50 -13.56 19.69
CA PRO A 90 0.47 -13.63 18.60
C PRO A 90 1.61 -12.65 18.86
N ILE A 91 2.85 -13.08 18.60
CA ILE A 91 4.07 -12.27 18.80
C ILE A 91 4.89 -12.25 17.52
N LEU A 92 5.52 -11.11 17.21
CA LEU A 92 6.47 -11.03 16.10
C LEU A 92 7.83 -11.62 16.51
N THR A 93 8.53 -12.27 15.58
CA THR A 93 9.96 -12.61 15.77
C THR A 93 10.79 -11.35 16.03
N PRO A 94 11.96 -11.44 16.69
CA PRO A 94 12.81 -10.28 16.96
C PRO A 94 13.26 -9.49 15.71
N ASP A 95 13.29 -10.14 14.54
CA ASP A 95 13.57 -9.50 13.24
C ASP A 95 12.31 -9.02 12.49
N GLY A 96 11.13 -9.26 13.07
CA GLY A 96 9.82 -8.86 12.55
C GLY A 96 9.38 -9.55 11.27
N LYS A 97 10.01 -10.68 10.88
CA LYS A 97 9.69 -11.39 9.62
C LYS A 97 8.60 -12.45 9.74
N GLN A 98 8.31 -12.93 10.95
CA GLN A 98 7.31 -13.98 11.19
C GLN A 98 6.45 -13.65 12.40
N VAL A 99 5.26 -14.27 12.46
CA VAL A 99 4.40 -14.34 13.63
C VAL A 99 4.57 -15.72 14.28
N VAL A 100 4.55 -15.76 15.61
CA VAL A 100 4.64 -16.96 16.47
C VAL A 100 3.49 -16.92 17.48
#